data_AF-A0AAD4LW51-F1
#
_entry.id   AF-A0AAD4LW51-F1
#
_cell.length_a   1.000
_cell.length_b   1.000
_cell.length_c   1.000
_cell.angle_alpha   90.00
_cell.angle_beta   90.00
_cell.angle_gamma   90.00
#
_symmetry.space_group_name_H-M   'P 1'
#
loop_
_entity.id
_entity.type
_entity.pdbx_description
1 polymer ?
#
loop_
_entity_poly.entity_id
_entity_poly.type
_entity_poly.pdbx_seq_one_letter_code
_entity_poly.pdbx_strand_id
1 'polypeptide(L)'
;MEADVQVALPPLASQTVCLHEESGHIDDINYYIDFFINSDANTRRWIEEDRKMVINKISEEADGMFLWASCRLDYLRRCLPGGIERTLDELPEAMEVEYERILLDIDEKKWEAARLLFQCIAVAPRPLHVSELAEFFAFDFKPGQLPNFKAGWRPKDPEYVILSTCSSLISIVDANGSRVVQFSHFSVKHI
;
A
#
# COMPACT_ATOMS: atom_id res chain seq x y z
N MET A 1 30.43 18.17 27.39
CA MET A 1 30.38 16.72 27.62
C MET A 1 29.04 16.25 27.07
N GLU A 2 28.91 16.19 25.75
CA GLU A 2 27.71 15.77 25.02
C GLU A 2 28.20 15.09 23.74
N ALA A 3 28.70 13.86 23.86
CA ALA A 3 29.26 13.09 22.74
C ALA A 3 28.55 11.75 22.51
N ASP A 4 27.44 11.47 23.20
CA ASP A 4 26.92 10.08 23.28
C ASP A 4 25.56 9.84 22.60
N VAL A 5 24.96 10.83 21.92
CA VAL A 5 23.68 10.62 21.20
C VAL A 5 23.87 10.35 19.70
N GLN A 6 25.01 10.71 19.12
CA GLN A 6 25.27 10.46 17.68
C GLN A 6 25.69 9.02 17.36
N VAL A 7 25.88 8.16 18.36
CA VAL A 7 26.27 6.76 18.16
C VAL A 7 25.06 5.83 18.01
N ALA A 8 23.86 6.27 18.43
CA ALA A 8 22.69 5.38 18.53
C ALA A 8 21.76 5.40 17.30
N LEU A 9 21.88 6.38 16.41
CA LEU A 9 21.02 6.50 15.22
C LEU A 9 21.88 6.93 14.02
N PRO A 10 22.32 6.00 13.15
CA PRO A 10 22.90 6.39 11.87
C PRO A 10 21.90 7.27 11.10
N PRO A 11 22.37 8.17 10.21
CA PRO A 11 21.47 8.99 9.39
C PRO A 11 20.48 8.05 8.70
N LEU A 12 19.18 8.31 8.85
CA LEU A 12 18.07 7.49 8.35
C LEU A 12 18.35 7.10 6.91
N ALA A 13 19.00 5.95 6.72
CA ALA A 13 19.20 5.35 5.44
C ALA A 13 17.79 5.02 4.95
N SER A 14 17.51 5.32 3.69
CA SER A 14 16.33 4.81 3.00
C SER A 14 16.35 3.29 3.16
N GLN A 15 15.64 2.77 4.15
CA GLN A 15 15.52 1.34 4.36
C GLN A 15 14.43 0.85 3.43
N THR A 16 14.90 0.22 2.38
CA THR A 16 14.09 -0.48 1.40
C THR A 16 13.56 -1.76 2.04
N VAL A 17 12.26 -1.83 2.35
CA VAL A 17 11.61 -3.03 2.90
C VAL A 17 11.15 -3.90 1.74
N CYS A 18 11.79 -5.06 1.55
CA CYS A 18 11.36 -6.04 0.56
C CYS A 18 10.21 -6.89 1.11
N LEU A 19 9.02 -6.71 0.55
CA LEU A 19 7.84 -7.53 0.82
C LEU A 19 7.73 -8.60 -0.29
N HIS A 20 8.35 -9.77 -0.13
CA HIS A 20 8.05 -10.89 -1.03
C HIS A 20 8.33 -12.26 -0.41
N GLU A 21 7.33 -13.15 -0.54
CA GLU A 21 7.48 -14.61 -0.71
C GLU A 21 6.08 -15.23 -0.84
N GLU A 22 5.54 -15.41 -2.05
CA GLU A 22 4.63 -16.54 -2.34
C GLU A 22 4.37 -16.71 -3.86
N SER A 23 4.63 -17.91 -4.38
CA SER A 23 4.42 -18.25 -5.79
C SER A 23 2.94 -18.35 -6.21
N GLY A 24 1.99 -18.06 -5.31
CA GLY A 24 0.55 -18.05 -5.58
C GLY A 24 0.04 -16.77 -6.25
N HIS A 25 0.86 -15.72 -6.34
CA HIS A 25 0.40 -14.40 -6.77
C HIS A 25 -0.02 -14.31 -8.25
N ILE A 26 0.51 -15.14 -9.16
CA ILE A 26 0.24 -15.04 -10.60
C ILE A 26 -1.17 -15.54 -10.95
N ASP A 27 -1.58 -16.69 -10.40
CA ASP A 27 -2.91 -17.27 -10.66
C ASP A 27 -4.02 -16.39 -10.08
N ASP A 28 -3.78 -15.81 -8.90
CA ASP A 28 -4.72 -14.88 -8.28
C ASP A 28 -4.82 -13.55 -9.04
N ILE A 29 -3.73 -13.04 -9.63
CA ILE A 29 -3.75 -11.86 -10.50
C ILE A 29 -4.51 -12.15 -11.79
N ASN A 30 -4.29 -13.31 -12.42
CA ASN A 30 -5.04 -13.73 -13.60
C ASN A 30 -6.55 -13.78 -13.29
N TYR A 31 -6.92 -14.37 -12.15
CA TYR A 31 -8.31 -14.43 -11.70
C TYR A 31 -8.88 -13.02 -11.46
N TYR A 32 -8.12 -12.14 -10.82
CA TYR A 32 -8.53 -10.75 -10.60
C TYR A 32 -8.76 -9.98 -11.91
N ILE A 33 -7.85 -10.12 -12.88
CA ILE A 33 -7.97 -9.47 -14.19
C ILE A 33 -9.20 -9.99 -14.93
N ASP A 34 -9.38 -11.32 -14.98
CA ASP A 34 -10.54 -11.93 -15.63
C ASP A 34 -11.84 -11.46 -14.96
N PHE A 35 -11.89 -11.45 -13.63
CA PHE A 35 -13.03 -10.92 -12.88
C PHE A 35 -13.33 -9.46 -13.24
N PHE A 36 -12.31 -8.61 -13.35
CA PHE A 36 -12.48 -7.20 -13.69
C PHE A 36 -13.01 -7.01 -15.12
N ILE A 37 -12.39 -7.68 -16.10
CA ILE A 37 -12.82 -7.67 -17.52
C ILE A 37 -14.26 -8.17 -17.63
N ASN A 38 -14.62 -9.16 -16.82
CA ASN A 38 -15.96 -9.71 -16.78
C ASN A 38 -16.91 -8.95 -15.84
N SER A 39 -16.53 -7.83 -15.23
CA SER A 39 -17.42 -7.07 -14.33
C SER A 39 -17.75 -5.68 -14.84
N ASP A 40 -16.84 -5.03 -15.58
CA ASP A 40 -17.04 -3.68 -16.09
C ASP A 40 -17.76 -3.64 -17.46
N ALA A 41 -18.65 -2.65 -17.65
CA ALA A 41 -19.53 -2.59 -18.82
C ALA A 41 -18.80 -2.26 -20.13
N ASN A 42 -17.67 -1.55 -20.05
CA ASN A 42 -16.84 -1.23 -21.22
C ASN A 42 -15.91 -2.40 -21.54
N THR A 43 -15.27 -2.98 -20.54
CA THR A 43 -14.31 -4.07 -20.73
C THR A 43 -14.97 -5.39 -21.16
N ARG A 44 -16.20 -5.66 -20.71
CA ARG A 44 -16.98 -6.82 -21.16
C ARG A 44 -17.21 -6.88 -22.68
N ARG A 45 -17.14 -5.74 -23.37
CA ARG A 45 -17.37 -5.61 -24.82
C ARG A 45 -16.10 -5.82 -25.66
N TRP A 46 -14.94 -5.99 -25.02
CA TRP A 46 -13.70 -6.28 -25.72
C TRP A 46 -13.76 -7.66 -26.39
N ILE A 47 -13.16 -7.75 -27.58
CA ILE A 47 -13.03 -9.01 -28.30
C ILE A 47 -12.06 -9.93 -27.58
N GLU A 48 -12.14 -11.23 -27.86
CA GLU A 48 -11.32 -12.24 -27.19
C GLU A 48 -9.82 -12.00 -27.37
N GLU A 49 -9.41 -11.46 -28.52
CA GLU A 49 -8.03 -11.09 -28.81
C GLU A 49 -7.52 -9.98 -27.87
N ASP A 50 -8.30 -8.91 -27.70
CA ASP A 50 -7.97 -7.79 -26.80
C ASP A 50 -7.92 -8.25 -25.34
N ARG A 51 -8.87 -9.10 -24.93
CA ARG A 51 -8.90 -9.67 -23.57
C ARG A 51 -7.65 -10.48 -23.27
N LYS A 52 -7.27 -11.38 -24.18
CA LYS A 52 -6.06 -12.19 -24.03
C LYS A 52 -4.80 -11.35 -24.00
N MET A 53 -4.72 -10.33 -24.85
CA MET A 53 -3.59 -9.40 -24.87
C MET A 53 -3.47 -8.64 -23.54
N VAL A 54 -4.59 -8.14 -23.01
CA VAL A 54 -4.63 -7.48 -21.70
C VAL A 54 -4.24 -8.44 -20.58
N ILE A 55 -4.80 -9.65 -20.53
CA ILE A 55 -4.47 -10.65 -19.50
C ILE A 55 -2.97 -10.96 -19.54
N ASN A 56 -2.43 -11.32 -20.70
CA ASN A 56 -1.02 -11.71 -20.81
C ASN A 56 -0.09 -10.56 -20.41
N LYS A 57 -0.29 -9.38 -21.00
CA LYS A 57 0.60 -8.23 -20.76
C LYS A 57 0.52 -7.74 -19.32
N ILE A 58 -0.68 -7.67 -18.76
CA ILE A 58 -0.84 -7.22 -17.38
C ILE A 58 -0.30 -8.25 -16.40
N SER A 59 -0.55 -9.53 -16.60
CA SER A 59 -0.07 -10.57 -15.68
C SER A 59 1.45 -10.75 -15.73
N GLU A 60 2.06 -10.61 -16.90
CA GLU A 60 3.52 -10.64 -17.05
C GLU A 60 4.18 -9.42 -16.39
N GLU A 61 3.65 -8.22 -16.62
CA GLU A 61 4.23 -6.97 -16.08
C GLU A 61 3.87 -6.73 -14.60
N ALA A 62 2.79 -7.33 -14.09
CA ALA A 62 2.38 -7.13 -12.71
C ALA A 62 3.37 -7.75 -11.72
N ASP A 63 4.14 -8.78 -12.05
CA ASP A 63 5.14 -9.43 -11.16
C ASP A 63 4.61 -9.66 -9.71
N GLY A 64 3.36 -10.12 -9.58
CA GLY A 64 2.73 -10.33 -8.27
C GLY A 64 2.10 -9.08 -7.62
N MET A 65 2.00 -7.95 -8.34
CA MET A 65 1.47 -6.67 -7.86
C MET A 65 0.02 -6.43 -8.28
N PHE A 66 -0.94 -6.75 -7.40
CA PHE A 66 -2.37 -6.48 -7.63
C PHE A 66 -2.68 -5.01 -7.83
N LEU A 67 -1.97 -4.09 -7.15
CA LEU A 67 -2.18 -2.66 -7.36
C LEU A 67 -1.82 -2.28 -8.79
N TRP A 68 -0.67 -2.76 -9.28
CA TRP A 68 -0.24 -2.52 -10.65
C TRP A 68 -1.30 -3.00 -11.64
N ALA A 69 -1.79 -4.24 -11.46
CA ALA A 69 -2.85 -4.79 -12.29
C ALA A 69 -4.14 -3.95 -12.23
N SER A 70 -4.59 -3.59 -11.04
CA SER A 70 -5.76 -2.74 -10.83
C SER A 70 -5.62 -1.41 -11.56
N CYS A 71 -4.49 -0.72 -11.41
CA CYS A 71 -4.25 0.60 -12.00
C CYS A 71 -4.23 0.52 -13.53
N ARG A 72 -3.57 -0.50 -14.08
CA ARG A 72 -3.50 -0.74 -15.53
C ARG A 72 -4.90 -0.97 -16.11
N LEU A 73 -5.71 -1.79 -15.44
CA LEU A 73 -7.11 -2.04 -15.81
C LEU A 73 -7.99 -0.80 -15.69
N ASP A 74 -7.79 0.01 -14.66
CA ASP A 74 -8.54 1.23 -14.41
C ASP A 74 -8.27 2.34 -15.44
N TYR A 75 -7.11 2.30 -16.08
CA TYR A 75 -6.78 3.15 -17.22
C TYR A 75 -7.44 2.60 -18.50
N LEU A 76 -7.35 1.28 -18.74
CA LEU A 76 -7.90 0.63 -19.92
C LEU A 76 -9.43 0.69 -20.00
N ARG A 77 -10.16 0.68 -18.87
CA ARG A 77 -11.64 0.81 -18.87
C ARG A 77 -12.14 2.11 -19.53
N ARG A 78 -11.28 3.12 -19.65
CA ARG A 78 -11.57 4.43 -20.26
C ARG A 78 -11.30 4.45 -21.77
N CYS A 79 -10.70 3.38 -22.31
CA CYS A 79 -10.32 3.29 -23.70
C CYS A 79 -11.43 2.70 -24.57
N LEU A 80 -11.51 3.21 -25.81
CA LEU A 80 -12.28 2.55 -26.86
C LEU A 80 -11.53 1.29 -27.33
N PRO A 81 -12.23 0.25 -27.82
CA PRO A 81 -11.60 -1.01 -28.24
C PRO A 81 -10.41 -0.83 -29.20
N GLY A 82 -10.53 0.03 -30.21
CA GLY A 82 -9.43 0.31 -31.16
C GLY A 82 -8.23 1.08 -30.60
N GLY A 83 -8.25 1.43 -29.31
CA GLY A 83 -7.15 2.08 -28.60
C GLY A 83 -6.44 1.18 -27.59
N ILE A 84 -6.93 -0.03 -27.32
CA ILE A 84 -6.43 -0.89 -26.24
C ILE A 84 -4.95 -1.21 -26.42
N GLU A 85 -4.53 -1.66 -27.60
CA GLU A 85 -3.13 -1.99 -27.91
C GLU A 85 -2.21 -0.77 -27.70
N ARG A 86 -2.55 0.37 -28.31
CA ARG A 86 -1.79 1.62 -28.14
C ARG A 86 -1.71 2.04 -26.67
N THR A 87 -2.84 1.96 -25.96
CA THR A 87 -2.86 2.31 -24.54
C THR A 87 -2.02 1.35 -23.71
N LEU A 88 -2.01 0.05 -24.03
CA LEU A 88 -1.13 -0.92 -23.40
C LEU A 88 0.36 -0.59 -23.61
N ASP A 89 0.72 0.07 -24.70
CA ASP A 89 2.09 0.49 -25.00
C ASP A 89 2.46 1.87 -24.41
N GLU A 90 1.49 2.79 -24.32
CA GLU A 90 1.69 4.17 -23.84
C GLU A 90 1.44 4.36 -22.36
N LEU A 91 0.81 3.38 -21.72
CA LEU A 91 0.43 3.44 -20.33
C LEU A 91 1.69 3.70 -19.47
N PRO A 92 1.68 4.74 -18.63
CA PRO A 92 2.86 5.17 -17.89
C PRO A 92 3.42 4.02 -17.04
N GLU A 93 4.75 3.89 -17.06
CA GLU A 93 5.53 2.97 -16.21
C GLU A 93 5.38 3.33 -14.72
N ALA A 94 4.92 4.55 -14.43
CA ALA A 94 4.91 5.15 -13.11
C ALA A 94 3.78 4.62 -12.23
N MET A 95 4.09 3.55 -11.49
CA MET A 95 3.49 3.18 -10.19
C MET A 95 3.22 4.40 -9.28
N GLU A 96 4.03 5.45 -9.41
CA GLU A 96 4.01 6.66 -8.59
C GLU A 96 2.64 7.35 -8.61
N VAL A 97 1.92 7.37 -9.74
CA VAL A 97 0.68 8.15 -9.89
C VAL A 97 -0.44 7.68 -8.95
N GLU A 98 -0.49 6.38 -8.64
CA GLU A 98 -1.55 5.79 -7.82
C GLU A 98 -1.16 5.70 -6.35
N TYR A 99 0.10 5.48 -6.01
CA TYR A 99 0.59 5.68 -4.64
C TYR A 99 0.48 7.15 -4.23
N GLU A 100 0.88 8.07 -5.11
CA GLU A 100 0.67 9.50 -4.90
C GLU A 100 -0.81 9.79 -4.73
N ARG A 101 -1.71 9.27 -5.58
CA ARG A 101 -3.15 9.52 -5.39
C ARG A 101 -3.67 8.96 -4.07
N ILE A 102 -3.33 7.71 -3.72
CA ILE A 102 -3.80 7.08 -2.48
C ILE A 102 -3.25 7.83 -1.25
N LEU A 103 -1.99 8.27 -1.30
CA LEU A 103 -1.38 9.08 -0.25
C LEU A 103 -2.03 10.47 -0.21
N LEU A 104 -2.24 11.13 -1.35
CA LEU A 104 -2.88 12.44 -1.45
C LEU A 104 -4.37 12.41 -1.05
N ASP A 105 -5.03 11.26 -1.15
CA ASP A 105 -6.41 11.06 -0.68
C ASP A 105 -6.51 10.93 0.86
N ILE A 106 -5.38 10.76 1.57
CA ILE A 106 -5.37 10.79 3.03
C ILE A 106 -5.73 12.21 3.49
N ASP A 107 -6.78 12.32 4.30
CA ASP A 107 -7.20 13.59 4.92
C ASP A 107 -6.00 14.27 5.58
N GLU A 108 -5.77 15.55 5.26
CA GLU A 108 -4.67 16.36 5.79
C GLU A 108 -4.57 16.29 7.32
N LYS A 109 -5.72 16.18 8.01
CA LYS A 109 -5.79 16.06 9.49
C LYS A 109 -5.26 14.72 10.01
N LYS A 110 -5.17 13.72 9.15
CA LYS A 110 -4.69 12.36 9.46
C LYS A 110 -3.28 12.11 8.93
N TRP A 111 -2.69 13.05 8.20
CA TRP A 111 -1.40 12.85 7.54
C TRP A 111 -0.28 12.51 8.52
N GLU A 112 -0.20 13.20 9.65
CA GLU A 112 0.83 12.91 10.68
C GLU A 112 0.64 11.51 11.29
N ALA A 113 -0.60 11.12 11.57
CA ALA A 113 -0.95 9.79 12.04
C ALA A 113 -0.60 8.71 11.01
N ALA A 114 -0.92 8.94 9.73
CA ALA A 114 -0.60 8.03 8.63
C ALA A 114 0.90 7.84 8.47
N ARG A 115 1.65 8.95 8.45
CA ARG A 115 3.11 8.94 8.36
C ARG A 115 3.74 8.13 9.49
N LEU A 116 3.29 8.36 10.73
CA LEU A 116 3.78 7.64 11.90
C LEU A 116 3.48 6.14 11.79
N LEU A 117 2.24 5.77 11.44
CA LEU A 117 1.87 4.38 11.21
C LEU A 117 2.77 3.71 10.16
N PHE A 118 2.92 4.34 8.99
CA PHE A 118 3.75 3.79 7.92
C PHE A 118 5.20 3.62 8.34
N GLN A 119 5.78 4.58 9.05
CA GLN A 119 7.14 4.49 9.58
C GLN A 119 7.28 3.35 10.61
N CYS A 120 6.33 3.24 11.54
CA CYS A 120 6.34 2.16 12.53
C CYS A 120 6.25 0.79 11.88
N ILE A 121 5.35 0.60 10.91
CA ILE A 121 5.17 -0.68 10.21
C ILE A 121 6.41 -1.01 9.35
N ALA A 122 6.97 -0.03 8.64
CA ALA A 122 8.12 -0.25 7.75
C ALA A 122 9.41 -0.58 8.51
N VAL A 123 9.66 0.04 9.67
CA VAL A 123 10.92 -0.12 10.41
C VAL A 123 10.85 -1.27 11.43
N ALA A 124 9.64 -1.72 11.79
CA ALA A 124 9.50 -2.77 12.79
C ALA A 124 10.09 -4.10 12.29
N PRO A 125 10.90 -4.81 13.11
CA PRO A 125 11.52 -6.08 12.72
C PRO A 125 10.50 -7.24 12.65
N ARG A 126 9.26 -6.99 13.07
CA ARG A 126 8.13 -7.92 13.05
C ARG A 126 6.83 -7.12 12.90
N PRO A 127 5.72 -7.76 12.49
CA PRO A 127 4.41 -7.15 12.57
C PRO A 127 4.12 -6.61 13.98
N LEU A 128 3.61 -5.38 14.03
CA LEU A 128 3.28 -4.72 15.29
C LEU A 128 1.86 -5.09 15.72
N HIS A 129 1.67 -5.32 17.01
CA HIS A 129 0.32 -5.48 17.53
C HIS A 129 -0.45 -4.17 17.47
N VAL A 130 -1.76 -4.27 17.31
CA VAL A 130 -2.67 -3.11 17.39
C VAL A 130 -2.45 -2.30 18.67
N SER A 131 -2.23 -2.98 19.80
CA SER A 131 -1.96 -2.34 21.10
C SER A 131 -0.62 -1.61 21.15
N GLU A 132 0.40 -2.09 20.44
CA GLU A 132 1.71 -1.42 20.37
C GLU A 132 1.59 -0.13 19.56
N LEU A 133 0.90 -0.18 18.41
CA LEU A 133 0.64 0.99 17.58
C LEU A 133 -0.26 2.03 18.29
N ALA A 134 -1.19 1.57 19.13
CA ALA A 134 -2.05 2.45 19.93
C ALA A 134 -1.26 3.42 20.82
N GLU A 135 -0.10 2.98 21.33
CA GLU A 135 0.74 3.80 22.22
C GLU A 135 1.36 4.99 21.47
N PHE A 136 1.68 4.85 20.19
CA PHE A 136 2.30 5.92 19.41
C PHE A 136 1.35 7.12 19.23
N PHE A 137 0.04 6.88 19.15
CA PHE A 137 -0.95 7.97 19.11
C PHE A 137 -1.05 8.76 20.41
N ALA A 138 -0.53 8.23 21.52
CA ALA A 138 -0.46 8.95 22.78
C ALA A 138 0.72 9.94 22.85
N PHE A 139 1.58 10.00 21.84
CA PHE A 139 2.72 10.92 21.80
C PHE A 139 2.48 12.11 20.88
N ASP A 140 2.89 13.29 21.35
CA ASP A 140 2.93 14.52 20.57
C ASP A 140 4.35 14.70 20.00
N PHE A 141 4.52 14.45 18.70
CA PHE A 141 5.81 14.50 18.00
C PHE A 141 6.02 15.86 17.35
N LYS A 142 6.47 16.84 18.13
CA LYS A 142 6.80 18.18 17.61
C LYS A 142 8.24 18.24 17.08
N PRO A 143 8.48 18.81 15.88
CA PRO A 143 9.83 18.98 15.35
C PRO A 143 10.75 19.73 16.33
N GLY A 144 11.94 19.19 16.56
CA GLY A 144 12.96 19.80 17.42
C GLY A 144 12.67 19.69 18.93
N GLN A 145 11.66 18.91 19.34
CA GLN A 145 11.32 18.69 20.73
C GLN A 145 11.30 17.18 21.07
N LEU A 146 11.52 16.86 22.33
CA LEU A 146 11.30 15.49 22.81
C LEU A 146 9.80 15.15 22.71
N PRO A 147 9.44 13.92 22.29
CA PRO A 147 8.06 13.48 22.25
C PRO A 147 7.39 13.61 23.62
N ASN A 148 6.22 14.22 23.66
CA ASN A 148 5.47 14.39 24.91
C ASN A 148 4.36 13.36 25.02
N PHE A 149 4.42 12.50 26.03
CA PHE A 149 3.41 11.48 26.29
C PHE A 149 2.15 12.07 26.93
N LYS A 150 1.01 11.79 26.33
CA LYS A 150 -0.32 12.23 26.76
C LYS A 150 -1.24 11.03 26.87
N ALA A 151 -1.34 10.45 28.06
CA ALA A 151 -2.18 9.28 28.33
C ALA A 151 -3.63 9.44 27.84
N GLY A 152 -4.19 10.66 27.93
CA GLY A 152 -5.56 10.95 27.47
C GLY A 152 -5.76 10.94 25.96
N TRP A 153 -4.69 10.88 25.16
CA TRP A 153 -4.73 10.78 23.70
C TRP A 153 -4.77 9.34 23.20
N ARG A 154 -4.51 8.36 24.08
CA ARG A 154 -4.57 6.95 23.71
C ARG A 154 -5.97 6.62 23.14
N PRO A 155 -6.07 6.08 21.92
CA PRO A 155 -7.34 5.69 21.34
C PRO A 155 -8.08 4.69 22.21
N LYS A 156 -9.39 4.92 22.41
CA LYS A 156 -10.26 3.92 23.05
C LYS A 156 -10.52 2.73 22.13
N ASP A 157 -10.53 2.98 20.82
CA ASP A 157 -10.65 1.98 19.77
C ASP A 157 -9.44 2.11 18.82
N PRO A 158 -8.34 1.42 19.10
CA PRO A 158 -7.14 1.49 18.28
C PRO A 158 -7.34 0.92 16.87
N GLU A 159 -8.15 -0.13 16.71
CA GLU A 159 -8.40 -0.73 15.39
C GLU A 159 -9.10 0.27 14.47
N TYR A 160 -10.13 0.95 14.97
CA TYR A 160 -10.82 1.99 14.22
C TYR A 160 -9.88 3.13 13.81
N VAL A 161 -9.03 3.62 14.72
CA VAL A 161 -8.09 4.71 14.41
C VAL A 161 -7.07 4.28 13.34
N ILE A 162 -6.50 3.08 13.46
CA ILE A 162 -5.53 2.54 12.50
C ILE A 162 -6.18 2.40 11.11
N LEU A 163 -7.35 1.78 11.03
CA LEU A 163 -8.04 1.56 9.75
C LEU A 163 -8.59 2.85 9.14
N SER A 164 -9.08 3.79 9.95
CA SER A 164 -9.59 5.08 9.47
C SER A 164 -8.48 6.03 9.00
N THR A 165 -7.21 5.71 9.26
CA THR A 165 -6.06 6.50 8.82
C THR A 165 -5.76 6.24 7.35
N CYS A 166 -5.65 4.98 6.92
CA CYS A 166 -5.48 4.61 5.51
C CYS A 166 -5.80 3.12 5.28
N SER A 167 -7.09 2.76 5.20
CA SER A 167 -7.53 1.36 4.99
C SER A 167 -7.12 0.78 3.64
N SER A 168 -6.82 1.64 2.66
CA SER A 168 -6.30 1.24 1.36
C SER A 168 -4.84 0.82 1.39
N LEU A 169 -4.07 1.12 2.43
CA LEU A 169 -2.64 0.73 2.53
C LEU A 169 -2.33 -0.11 3.77
N ILE A 170 -3.22 -0.15 4.76
CA ILE A 170 -3.02 -0.85 6.03
C ILE A 170 -4.14 -1.88 6.25
N SER A 171 -3.75 -3.06 6.71
CA SER A 171 -4.67 -4.12 7.13
C SER A 171 -4.35 -4.60 8.54
N ILE A 172 -5.38 -5.11 9.22
CA ILE A 172 -5.24 -5.77 10.52
C ILE A 172 -5.59 -7.24 10.32
N VAL A 173 -4.64 -8.13 10.59
CA VAL A 173 -4.78 -9.58 10.40
C VAL A 173 -4.67 -10.31 11.73
N ASP A 174 -5.22 -11.51 11.80
CA ASP A 174 -5.04 -12.42 12.93
C ASP A 174 -3.81 -13.30 12.68
N ALA A 175 -2.79 -13.13 13.51
CA ALA A 175 -1.59 -13.95 13.52
C ALA A 175 -1.56 -14.75 14.83
N ASN A 176 -1.96 -16.03 14.76
CA ASN A 176 -1.96 -16.95 15.89
C ASN A 176 -2.75 -16.43 17.12
N GLY A 177 -3.95 -15.88 16.90
CA GLY A 177 -4.82 -15.33 17.94
C GLY A 177 -4.44 -13.92 18.39
N SER A 178 -3.52 -13.26 17.68
CA SER A 178 -3.11 -11.89 17.95
C SER A 178 -3.38 -10.99 16.75
N ARG A 179 -4.04 -9.84 17.01
CA ARG A 179 -4.28 -8.83 15.97
C ARG A 179 -3.01 -8.02 15.71
N VAL A 180 -2.46 -8.16 14.52
CA VAL A 180 -1.26 -7.44 14.07
C VAL A 180 -1.58 -6.57 12.88
N VAL A 181 -0.82 -5.48 12.75
CA VAL A 181 -0.95 -4.51 11.67
C VAL A 181 0.16 -4.74 10.67
N GLN A 182 -0.21 -4.75 9.41
CA GLN A 182 0.72 -4.87 8.29
C GLN A 182 0.29 -3.93 7.17
N PHE A 183 1.19 -3.65 6.24
CA PHE A 183 0.75 -3.11 4.96
C PHE A 183 -0.25 -4.09 4.35
N SER A 184 -1.35 -3.57 3.84
CA SER A 184 -2.24 -4.36 2.99
C SER A 184 -1.41 -5.01 1.87
N HIS A 185 -1.84 -6.18 1.36
CA HIS A 185 -1.19 -7.00 0.32
C HIS A 185 -1.01 -6.30 -1.06
N PHE A 186 -0.57 -5.05 -1.04
CA PHE A 186 -0.09 -4.32 -2.18
C PHE A 186 1.40 -4.59 -2.23
N SER A 187 1.76 -5.59 -3.02
CA SER A 187 3.14 -5.97 -3.28
C SER A 187 3.90 -4.74 -3.77
N VAL A 188 4.67 -4.11 -2.88
CA VAL A 188 5.62 -3.06 -3.24
C VAL A 188 6.98 -3.73 -3.25
N LYS A 189 7.56 -3.83 -4.44
CA LYS A 189 9.00 -4.06 -4.57
C LYS A 189 9.63 -2.70 -4.78
N HIS A 190 10.46 -2.26 -3.84
CA HIS A 190 11.34 -1.15 -4.10
C HIS A 190 12.61 -1.67 -4.80
N ILE A 191 13.10 -0.85 -5.73
CA ILE A 191 14.28 -1.01 -6.59
C ILE A 191 15.57 -0.99 -5.76
#